data_AF-H3GFV3-F1
#
_entry.id   AF-H3GFV3-F1
#
_cell.length_a   1.000
_cell.length_b   1.000
_cell.length_c   1.000
_cell.angle_alpha   90.00
_cell.angle_beta   90.00
_cell.angle_gamma   90.00
#
_symmetry.space_group_name_H-M   'P 1'
#
loop_
_entity.id
_entity.type
_entity.pdbx_description
1 polymer ?
#
loop_
_entity_poly.entity_id
_entity_poly.type
_entity_poly.pdbx_seq_one_letter_code
_entity_poly.pdbx_strand_id
1 'polypeptide(L)'
;MARGTWFNDNLIQAFGCTLASKNKNNTTIFLPASKTPAPSKNNGKHISPATLSLVSSAAEDLSFMFLNINASHWACLVIDETKRVIYCYDNMNKRANYKLLEALAQELVKRGLSCEHQIIFVQSPIQKDSDNCGLFVCMFFWCRVDEEAGNDYTKDGLLRRRWDIFKTVVNFSISNGMEEQ
;
A
#
# COMPACT_ATOMS: atom_id res chain seq x y z
N MET A 1 -0.31 17.15 11.89
CA MET A 1 -0.29 15.74 12.29
C MET A 1 0.83 15.49 13.30
N ALA A 2 0.59 14.71 14.36
CA ALA A 2 1.51 14.56 15.49
C ALA A 2 2.63 13.52 15.27
N ARG A 3 3.76 13.71 15.95
CA ARG A 3 4.84 12.71 16.11
C ARG A 3 4.37 11.61 17.07
N GLY A 4 4.82 10.38 16.89
CA GLY A 4 4.49 9.25 17.76
C GLY A 4 3.11 8.65 17.50
N THR A 5 2.41 9.05 16.44
CA THR A 5 1.05 8.59 16.14
C THR A 5 1.02 7.67 14.92
N TRP A 6 0.36 6.54 15.06
CA TRP A 6 0.20 5.57 13.98
C TRP A 6 -0.91 6.01 13.03
N PHE A 7 -0.72 5.77 11.73
CA PHE A 7 -1.79 5.96 10.77
C PHE A 7 -2.82 4.85 10.96
N ASN A 8 -4.08 5.22 11.14
CA ASN A 8 -5.19 4.29 11.22
C ASN A 8 -5.77 3.99 9.83
N ASP A 9 -6.66 3.01 9.78
CA ASP A 9 -7.30 2.55 8.55
C ASP A 9 -8.00 3.71 7.80
N ASN A 10 -8.67 4.61 8.52
CA ASN A 10 -9.39 5.75 7.90
C ASN A 10 -8.47 6.67 7.11
N LEU A 11 -7.32 7.05 7.67
CA LEU A 11 -6.37 7.93 6.99
C LEU A 11 -5.73 7.23 5.79
N ILE A 12 -5.35 5.96 5.96
CA ILE A 12 -4.79 5.15 4.87
C ILE A 12 -5.80 5.02 3.73
N GLN A 13 -7.06 4.74 4.07
CA GLN A 13 -8.16 4.64 3.11
C GLN A 13 -8.39 5.95 2.36
N ALA A 14 -8.54 7.06 3.09
CA ALA A 14 -8.76 8.36 2.49
C ALA A 14 -7.61 8.76 1.55
N PHE A 15 -6.36 8.49 1.94
CA PHE A 15 -5.21 8.77 1.09
C PHE A 15 -5.16 7.90 -0.17
N GLY A 16 -5.41 6.59 -0.05
CA GLY A 16 -5.48 5.68 -1.20
C GLY A 16 -6.55 6.11 -2.22
N CYS A 17 -7.76 6.42 -1.74
CA CYS A 17 -8.84 6.94 -2.59
C CYS A 17 -8.48 8.28 -3.25
N THR A 18 -7.77 9.15 -2.53
CA THR A 18 -7.29 10.43 -3.06
C THR A 18 -6.30 10.22 -4.21
N LEU A 19 -5.32 9.33 -4.05
CA LEU A 19 -4.37 9.00 -5.13
C LEU A 19 -5.08 8.42 -6.36
N ALA A 20 -5.95 7.43 -6.15
CA ALA A 20 -6.73 6.81 -7.23
C ALA A 20 -7.51 7.87 -8.05
N SER A 21 -8.17 8.79 -7.36
CA SER A 21 -9.00 9.81 -8.00
C SER A 21 -8.18 10.89 -8.72
N LYS A 22 -7.07 11.33 -8.12
CA LYS A 22 -6.22 12.39 -8.69
C LYS A 22 -5.40 11.92 -9.88
N ASN A 23 -4.83 10.72 -9.79
CA ASN A 23 -3.85 10.23 -10.77
C ASN A 23 -4.49 9.36 -11.87
N LYS A 24 -5.62 8.70 -11.59
CA LYS A 24 -6.42 7.90 -12.55
C LYS A 24 -5.65 6.78 -13.28
N ASN A 25 -4.45 6.46 -12.82
CA ASN A 25 -3.59 5.39 -13.35
C ASN A 25 -3.37 4.27 -12.32
N ASN A 26 -4.08 4.33 -11.20
CA ASN A 26 -3.97 3.37 -10.12
C ASN A 26 -5.32 3.06 -9.47
N THR A 27 -5.47 1.82 -9.02
CA THR A 27 -6.54 1.40 -8.14
C THR A 27 -6.00 1.09 -6.74
N THR A 28 -6.83 1.26 -5.72
CA THR A 28 -6.47 0.94 -4.33
C THR A 28 -7.31 -0.24 -3.85
N ILE A 29 -6.63 -1.26 -3.33
CA ILE A 29 -7.23 -2.48 -2.78
C ILE A 29 -6.80 -2.65 -1.32
N PHE A 30 -7.76 -2.82 -0.43
CA PHE A 30 -7.48 -3.09 0.99
C PHE A 30 -7.45 -4.60 1.22
N LEU A 31 -6.29 -5.13 1.57
CA LEU A 31 -6.17 -6.53 1.96
C LEU A 31 -6.71 -6.71 3.38
N PRO A 32 -7.41 -7.83 3.67
CA PRO A 32 -7.77 -8.16 5.04
C PRO A 32 -6.55 -8.19 5.95
N ALA A 33 -6.74 -7.73 7.19
CA ALA A 33 -5.70 -7.79 8.20
C ALA A 33 -5.17 -9.23 8.35
N SER A 34 -3.85 -9.38 8.31
CA SER A 34 -3.19 -10.68 8.28
C SER A 34 -2.25 -10.84 9.46
N LYS A 35 -1.93 -12.09 9.80
CA LYS A 35 -1.02 -12.42 10.90
C LYS A 35 0.24 -13.11 10.39
N THR A 36 1.33 -12.92 11.10
CA THR A 36 2.60 -13.66 10.89
C THR A 36 2.82 -14.65 12.03
N PRO A 37 3.27 -15.89 11.77
CA PRO A 37 3.53 -16.46 10.45
C PRO A 37 2.24 -16.67 9.65
N ALA A 38 2.35 -16.72 8.32
CA ALA A 38 1.21 -16.94 7.44
C ALA A 38 0.46 -18.23 7.86
N PRO A 39 -0.89 -18.20 7.93
CA PRO A 39 -1.66 -19.36 8.40
C PRO A 39 -1.43 -20.59 7.51
N SER A 40 -0.85 -21.67 8.05
CA SER A 40 -0.66 -22.92 7.29
C SER A 40 -1.97 -23.64 6.93
N LYS A 41 -3.07 -23.29 7.60
CA LYS A 41 -4.34 -24.04 7.57
C LYS A 41 -5.17 -23.89 6.29
N ASN A 42 -4.88 -22.91 5.42
CA ASN A 42 -5.73 -22.60 4.27
C ASN A 42 -5.20 -23.12 2.92
N ASN A 43 -4.27 -24.08 2.90
CA ASN A 43 -3.66 -24.59 1.66
C ASN A 43 -3.10 -23.48 0.74
N GLY A 44 -2.55 -22.40 1.31
CA GLY A 44 -2.04 -21.26 0.56
C GLY A 44 -3.12 -20.34 -0.04
N LYS A 45 -4.36 -20.40 0.47
CA LYS A 45 -5.45 -19.47 0.12
C LYS A 45 -5.64 -18.41 1.22
N HIS A 46 -4.88 -17.34 1.12
CA HIS A 46 -4.90 -16.20 2.03
C HIS A 46 -5.74 -15.04 1.48
N ILE A 47 -5.95 -14.97 0.18
CA ILE A 47 -6.69 -13.91 -0.52
C ILE A 47 -8.11 -14.37 -0.83
N SER A 48 -9.07 -13.53 -0.43
CA SER A 48 -10.50 -13.80 -0.65
C SER A 48 -10.85 -13.78 -2.16
N PRO A 49 -11.86 -14.55 -2.60
CA PRO A 49 -12.34 -14.48 -3.98
C PRO A 49 -12.75 -13.06 -4.42
N ALA A 50 -13.34 -12.27 -3.51
CA ALA A 50 -13.72 -10.89 -3.79
C ALA A 50 -12.49 -10.02 -4.08
N THR A 51 -11.43 -10.13 -3.27
CA THR A 51 -10.17 -9.42 -3.51
C THR A 51 -9.51 -9.86 -4.82
N LEU A 52 -9.53 -11.16 -5.14
CA LEU A 52 -9.01 -11.65 -6.42
C LEU A 52 -9.82 -11.10 -7.60
N SER A 53 -11.14 -11.02 -7.46
CA SER A 53 -12.00 -10.41 -8.48
C SER A 53 -11.63 -8.94 -8.69
N LEU A 54 -11.43 -8.16 -7.63
CA LEU A 54 -11.01 -6.76 -7.72
C LEU A 54 -9.68 -6.60 -8.46
N VAL A 55 -8.70 -7.46 -8.16
CA VAL A 55 -7.40 -7.47 -8.86
C VAL A 55 -7.60 -7.82 -10.33
N SER A 56 -8.39 -8.85 -10.64
CA SER A 56 -8.60 -9.27 -12.03
C SER A 56 -9.39 -8.26 -12.87
N SER A 57 -10.19 -7.41 -12.22
CA SER A 57 -11.01 -6.38 -12.86
C SER A 57 -10.36 -5.00 -12.86
N ALA A 58 -9.18 -4.85 -12.26
CA ALA A 58 -8.45 -3.58 -12.25
C ALA A 58 -8.13 -3.20 -13.70
N ALA A 59 -8.52 -2.00 -14.11
CA ALA A 59 -8.28 -1.49 -15.45
C ALA A 59 -6.99 -0.65 -15.52
N GLU A 60 -6.52 -0.22 -14.36
CA GLU A 60 -5.38 0.66 -14.18
C GLU A 60 -4.04 -0.10 -14.18
N ASP A 61 -2.96 0.56 -14.60
CA ASP A 61 -1.62 -0.02 -14.68
C ASP A 61 -1.06 -0.42 -13.31
N LEU A 62 -1.51 0.24 -12.24
CA LEU A 62 -1.02 0.05 -10.89
C LEU A 62 -2.14 -0.37 -9.94
N SER A 63 -1.98 -1.49 -9.23
CA SER A 63 -2.83 -1.83 -8.09
C SER A 63 -2.06 -1.68 -6.78
N PHE A 64 -2.48 -0.72 -5.96
CA PHE A 64 -1.91 -0.44 -4.64
C PHE A 64 -2.64 -1.24 -3.56
N MET A 65 -1.93 -2.18 -2.93
CA MET A 65 -2.52 -3.11 -1.99
C MET A 65 -2.00 -2.86 -0.58
N PHE A 66 -2.80 -2.21 0.27
CA PHE A 66 -2.46 -2.00 1.67
C PHE A 66 -2.64 -3.28 2.47
N LEU A 67 -1.68 -3.61 3.33
CA LEU A 67 -1.74 -4.76 4.22
C LEU A 67 -1.46 -4.35 5.67
N ASN A 68 -2.42 -4.59 6.56
CA ASN A 68 -2.21 -4.49 8.00
C ASN A 68 -1.79 -5.84 8.57
N ILE A 69 -0.58 -5.91 9.13
CA ILE A 69 0.01 -7.11 9.73
C ILE A 69 -0.09 -7.00 11.25
N ASN A 70 -0.66 -8.03 11.88
CA ASN A 70 -0.85 -8.16 13.33
C ASN A 70 -1.60 -6.97 13.97
N ALA A 71 -2.44 -6.27 13.21
CA ALA A 71 -3.18 -5.07 13.64
C ALA A 71 -2.27 -3.89 14.08
N SER A 72 -0.98 -3.93 13.74
CA SER A 72 0.00 -2.99 14.30
C SER A 72 1.07 -2.52 13.32
N HIS A 73 1.08 -3.04 12.10
CA HIS A 73 2.15 -2.76 11.16
C HIS A 73 1.62 -2.71 9.73
N TRP A 74 1.90 -1.61 9.04
CA TRP A 74 1.54 -1.46 7.63
C TRP A 74 2.68 -1.93 6.74
N ALA A 75 2.35 -2.80 5.79
CA ALA A 75 3.18 -3.20 4.66
C ALA A 75 2.32 -3.12 3.39
N CYS A 76 2.90 -3.44 2.23
CA CYS A 76 2.12 -3.43 0.99
C CYS A 76 2.63 -4.34 -0.10
N LEU A 77 1.73 -4.56 -1.07
CA LEU A 77 2.07 -4.99 -2.42
C LEU A 77 1.73 -3.89 -3.43
N VAL A 78 2.48 -3.82 -4.52
CA VAL A 78 2.10 -3.06 -5.72
C VAL A 78 2.16 -4.00 -6.90
N ILE A 79 1.04 -4.20 -7.59
CA ILE A 79 1.01 -4.86 -8.89
C ILE A 79 1.23 -3.77 -9.94
N ASP A 80 2.23 -3.97 -10.80
CA ASP A 80 2.55 -3.10 -11.95
C ASP A 80 2.33 -3.93 -13.21
N GLU A 81 1.19 -3.73 -13.86
CA GLU A 81 0.76 -4.47 -15.05
C GLU A 81 1.60 -4.09 -16.28
N THR A 82 2.13 -2.87 -16.32
CA THR A 82 3.02 -2.43 -17.40
C THR A 82 4.35 -3.19 -17.35
N LYS A 83 4.94 -3.34 -16.15
CA LYS A 83 6.22 -4.05 -15.96
C LYS A 83 6.06 -5.54 -15.74
N ARG A 84 4.83 -6.03 -15.52
CA ARG A 84 4.54 -7.40 -15.06
C ARG A 84 5.32 -7.76 -13.80
N VAL A 85 5.26 -6.87 -12.81
CA VAL A 85 5.96 -7.03 -11.53
C VAL A 85 4.99 -6.89 -10.37
N ILE A 86 5.18 -7.71 -9.33
CA ILE A 86 4.62 -7.48 -7.99
C ILE A 86 5.75 -7.03 -7.07
N TYR A 87 5.67 -5.80 -6.58
CA TYR A 87 6.58 -5.28 -5.57
C TYR A 87 6.06 -5.62 -4.17
N CYS A 88 6.82 -6.38 -3.40
CA CYS A 88 6.59 -6.65 -1.99
C CYS A 88 7.42 -5.66 -1.16
N TYR A 89 6.77 -4.81 -0.37
CA TYR A 89 7.46 -3.81 0.43
C TYR A 89 7.08 -3.88 1.91
N ASP A 90 8.11 -4.10 2.73
CA ASP A 90 8.06 -4.04 4.18
C ASP A 90 9.13 -3.07 4.68
N ASN A 91 8.71 -1.89 5.12
CA ASN A 91 9.60 -0.83 5.60
C ASN A 91 10.33 -1.18 6.91
N MET A 92 9.99 -2.29 7.59
CA MET A 92 10.77 -2.81 8.73
C MET A 92 11.78 -3.90 8.34
N ASN A 93 11.81 -4.32 7.06
CA ASN A 93 12.65 -5.39 6.54
C ASN A 93 12.63 -6.68 7.38
N LYS A 94 11.46 -7.09 7.86
CA LYS A 94 11.28 -8.29 8.68
C LYS A 94 11.08 -9.50 7.79
N ARG A 95 11.94 -10.51 7.96
CA ARG A 95 11.85 -11.81 7.25
C ARG A 95 10.46 -12.46 7.34
N ALA A 96 9.82 -12.38 8.50
CA ALA A 96 8.48 -12.96 8.69
C ALA A 96 7.41 -12.23 7.85
N ASN A 97 7.50 -10.91 7.73
CA ASN A 97 6.60 -10.10 6.90
C ASN A 97 6.83 -10.43 5.41
N TYR A 98 8.09 -10.55 4.98
CA TYR A 98 8.38 -10.92 3.59
C TYR A 98 7.88 -12.30 3.20
N LYS A 99 7.95 -13.29 4.09
CA LYS A 99 7.33 -14.60 3.82
C LYS A 99 5.82 -14.51 3.60
N LEU A 100 5.14 -13.65 4.36
CA LEU A 100 3.70 -13.40 4.17
C LEU A 100 3.44 -12.68 2.85
N LEU A 101 4.19 -11.61 2.55
CA LEU A 101 4.07 -10.88 1.29
C LEU A 101 4.34 -11.77 0.07
N GLU A 102 5.37 -12.63 0.14
CA GLU A 102 5.69 -13.61 -0.89
C GLU A 102 4.55 -14.60 -1.12
N ALA A 103 3.98 -15.16 -0.04
CA ALA A 103 2.86 -16.09 -0.15
C ALA A 103 1.64 -15.43 -0.81
N LEU A 104 1.34 -14.17 -0.44
CA LEU A 104 0.27 -13.38 -1.05
C LEU A 104 0.55 -13.10 -2.53
N ALA A 105 1.78 -12.68 -2.87
CA ALA A 105 2.17 -12.41 -4.24
C ALA A 105 2.09 -13.66 -5.12
N GLN A 106 2.57 -14.82 -4.63
CA GLN A 106 2.45 -16.10 -5.34
C GLN A 106 0.98 -16.50 -5.56
N GLU A 107 0.12 -16.25 -4.58
CA GLU A 107 -1.31 -16.51 -4.71
C GLU A 107 -1.96 -15.60 -5.76
N LEU A 108 -1.60 -14.32 -5.82
CA LEU A 108 -2.05 -13.37 -6.85
C LEU A 108 -1.63 -13.86 -8.25
N VAL A 109 -0.37 -14.22 -8.44
CA VAL A 109 0.12 -14.78 -9.72
C VAL A 109 -0.67 -16.01 -10.12
N LYS A 110 -0.98 -16.90 -9.18
CA LYS A 110 -1.66 -18.17 -9.47
C LYS A 110 -3.15 -18.03 -9.74
N ARG A 111 -3.83 -17.04 -9.13
CA ARG A 111 -5.30 -17.01 -9.04
C ARG A 111 -5.96 -15.68 -9.38
N GLY A 112 -5.21 -14.58 -9.39
CA GLY A 112 -5.74 -13.23 -9.59
C GLY A 112 -5.30 -12.59 -10.90
N LEU A 113 -4.13 -12.93 -11.40
CA LEU A 113 -3.51 -12.29 -12.56
C LEU A 113 -3.63 -13.14 -13.82
N SER A 114 -3.79 -12.48 -14.97
CA SER A 114 -3.96 -13.12 -16.27
C SER A 114 -2.66 -13.67 -16.86
N CYS A 115 -1.52 -13.16 -16.41
CA CYS A 115 -0.21 -13.64 -16.81
C CYS A 115 0.77 -13.68 -15.64
N GLU A 116 1.90 -14.35 -15.86
CA GLU A 116 2.96 -14.41 -14.87
C GLU A 116 3.55 -13.02 -14.58
N HIS A 117 3.80 -12.76 -13.30
CA HIS A 117 4.45 -11.53 -12.84
C HIS A 117 5.68 -11.90 -12.03
N GLN A 118 6.78 -11.16 -12.22
CA GLN A 118 7.96 -11.30 -11.39
C GLN A 118 7.69 -10.72 -10.00
N ILE A 119 8.10 -11.43 -8.94
CA ILE A 119 8.00 -10.94 -7.57
C ILE A 119 9.32 -10.27 -7.17
N ILE A 120 9.27 -9.00 -6.76
CA ILE A 120 10.44 -8.21 -6.35
C ILE A 120 10.28 -7.73 -4.90
N PHE A 121 11.28 -8.01 -4.07
CA PHE A 121 11.33 -7.52 -2.70
C PHE A 121 12.05 -6.18 -2.61
N VAL A 122 11.36 -5.15 -2.14
CA VAL A 122 11.91 -3.81 -2.04
C VAL A 122 12.61 -3.60 -0.70
N GLN A 123 13.93 -3.46 -0.72
CA GLN A 123 14.75 -3.40 0.50
C GLN A 123 14.94 -1.99 1.08
N SER A 124 14.41 -0.95 0.43
CA SER A 124 14.59 0.45 0.82
C SER A 124 13.40 1.30 0.35
N PRO A 125 12.99 2.31 1.11
CA PRO A 125 13.58 2.80 2.37
C PRO A 125 13.16 1.99 3.60
N ILE A 126 14.04 1.95 4.62
CA ILE A 126 13.79 1.24 5.88
C ILE A 126 13.48 2.26 6.99
N GLN A 127 12.36 2.07 7.67
CA GLN A 127 11.98 2.86 8.83
C GLN A 127 12.87 2.53 10.03
N LYS A 128 13.25 3.57 10.77
CA LYS A 128 14.07 3.46 11.98
C LYS A 128 13.31 3.74 13.28
N ASP A 129 12.12 4.33 13.19
CA ASP A 129 11.22 4.59 14.32
C ASP A 129 10.12 3.52 14.44
N SER A 130 9.16 3.71 15.34
CA SER A 130 8.09 2.74 15.63
C SER A 130 6.71 3.14 15.11
N ASP A 131 6.56 4.32 14.49
CA ASP A 131 5.25 4.93 14.22
C ASP A 131 5.01 5.36 12.77
N ASN A 132 6.03 5.33 11.91
CA ASN A 132 5.90 5.76 10.51
C ASN A 132 5.47 4.66 9.51
N CYS A 133 5.04 3.47 9.92
CA CYS A 133 4.88 2.36 8.95
C CYS A 133 3.82 2.68 7.89
N GLY A 134 2.69 3.25 8.31
CA GLY A 134 1.67 3.74 7.38
C GLY A 134 2.18 4.88 6.49
N LEU A 135 3.00 5.80 7.02
CA LEU A 135 3.62 6.88 6.24
C LEU A 135 4.54 6.32 5.15
N PHE A 136 5.39 5.34 5.48
CA PHE A 136 6.30 4.73 4.51
C PHE A 136 5.53 4.02 3.39
N VAL A 137 4.45 3.29 3.71
CA VAL A 137 3.57 2.68 2.69
C VAL A 137 2.91 3.74 1.82
N CYS A 138 2.33 4.80 2.42
CA CYS A 138 1.73 5.89 1.67
C CYS A 138 2.73 6.59 0.74
N MET A 139 3.94 6.90 1.23
CA MET A 139 5.00 7.49 0.40
C MET A 139 5.43 6.54 -0.72
N PHE A 140 5.56 5.25 -0.44
CA PHE A 140 5.92 4.26 -1.44
C PHE A 140 4.92 4.19 -2.61
N PHE A 141 3.63 4.36 -2.32
CA PHE A 141 2.60 4.49 -3.35
C PHE A 141 2.66 5.84 -4.04
N TRP A 142 2.78 6.93 -3.27
CA TRP A 142 2.76 8.29 -3.80
C TRP A 142 3.91 8.54 -4.80
N CYS A 143 5.14 8.13 -4.49
CA CYS A 143 6.29 8.27 -5.39
C CYS A 143 6.16 7.53 -6.73
N ARG A 144 5.17 6.65 -6.90
CA ARG A 144 4.93 5.93 -8.17
C ARG A 144 4.01 6.67 -9.12
N VAL A 145 3.22 7.60 -8.61
CA VAL A 145 2.15 8.26 -9.38
C VAL A 145 2.33 9.78 -9.41
N ASP A 146 3.18 10.33 -8.56
CA ASP A 146 3.33 11.77 -8.40
C ASP A 146 4.78 12.13 -8.03
N GLU A 147 5.38 13.03 -8.81
CA GLU A 147 6.74 13.50 -8.62
C GLU A 147 6.88 14.40 -7.36
N GLU A 148 5.79 15.03 -6.91
CA GLU A 148 5.79 15.91 -5.72
C GLU A 148 5.96 15.13 -4.41
N ALA A 149 5.75 13.80 -4.43
CA ALA A 149 5.91 12.93 -3.27
C ALA A 149 7.30 13.00 -2.64
N GLY A 150 8.33 13.32 -3.43
CA GLY A 150 9.74 13.41 -3.03
C GLY A 150 10.26 12.18 -2.27
N ASN A 151 11.43 12.31 -1.62
CA ASN A 151 12.14 11.17 -1.02
C ASN A 151 12.94 11.53 0.27
N ASP A 152 12.51 12.57 0.99
CA ASP A 152 13.15 13.00 2.23
C ASP A 152 12.68 12.15 3.43
N TYR A 153 13.49 11.15 3.79
CA TYR A 153 13.27 10.26 4.94
C TYR A 153 14.02 10.71 6.22
N THR A 154 14.48 11.97 6.29
CA THR A 154 14.99 12.53 7.54
C THR A 154 13.87 12.70 8.56
N LYS A 155 14.19 12.84 9.86
CA LYS A 155 13.17 13.00 10.91
C LYS A 155 12.23 14.18 10.65
N ASP A 156 12.76 15.29 10.16
CA ASP A 156 11.96 16.48 9.84
C ASP A 156 11.25 16.34 8.48
N GLY A 157 11.88 15.66 7.51
CA GLY A 157 11.24 15.25 6.26
C GLY A 157 10.00 14.40 6.48
N LEU A 158 10.08 13.38 7.33
CA LEU A 158 8.95 12.52 7.69
C LEU A 158 7.83 13.32 8.38
N LEU A 159 8.17 14.26 9.28
CA LEU A 159 7.17 15.14 9.89
C LEU A 159 6.48 16.01 8.84
N ARG A 160 7.23 16.54 7.87
CA ARG A 160 6.66 17.31 6.75
C ARG A 160 5.74 16.44 5.90
N ARG A 161 6.16 15.23 5.55
CA ARG A 161 5.36 14.30 4.72
C ARG A 161 4.07 13.84 5.40
N ARG A 162 4.06 13.71 6.73
CA ARG A 162 2.81 13.52 7.49
C ARG A 162 1.82 14.66 7.28
N TRP A 163 2.29 15.90 7.29
CA TRP A 163 1.46 17.06 6.99
C TRP A 163 1.04 17.11 5.52
N ASP A 164 1.91 16.72 4.61
CA ASP A 164 1.59 16.70 3.18
C ASP A 164 0.49 15.68 2.87
N ILE A 165 0.57 14.46 3.40
CA ILE A 165 -0.51 13.45 3.27
C ILE A 165 -1.83 14.00 3.83
N PHE A 166 -1.80 14.60 5.02
CA PHE A 166 -3.00 15.17 5.63
C PHE A 166 -3.62 16.28 4.76
N LYS A 167 -2.80 17.22 4.28
CA LYS A 167 -3.26 18.29 3.38
C LYS A 167 -3.82 17.73 2.08
N THR A 168 -3.16 16.73 1.48
CA THR A 168 -3.60 16.10 0.24
C THR A 168 -5.01 15.51 0.39
N VAL A 169 -5.26 14.78 1.49
CA VAL A 169 -6.59 14.24 1.79
C VAL A 169 -7.62 15.35 2.02
N VAL A 170 -7.32 16.31 2.89
CA VAL A 170 -8.28 17.38 3.25
C VAL A 170 -8.64 18.24 2.04
N ASN A 171 -7.64 18.65 1.25
CA ASN A 171 -7.87 19.49 0.07
C ASN A 171 -8.69 18.75 -1.00
N PHE A 172 -8.46 17.44 -1.16
CA PHE A 172 -9.27 16.61 -2.05
C PHE A 172 -10.72 16.51 -1.57
N SER A 173 -10.95 16.25 -0.28
CA SER A 173 -12.30 16.23 0.29
C SER A 173 -13.04 17.55 0.11
N ILE A 174 -12.36 18.70 0.30
CA ILE A 174 -12.96 20.03 0.09
C ILE A 174 -13.33 20.24 -1.39
N SER A 175 -12.42 19.88 -2.30
CA SER A 175 -12.64 20.09 -3.74
C SER A 175 -13.85 19.30 -4.24
N ASN A 176 -13.99 18.03 -3.84
CA ASN A 176 -15.16 17.22 -4.21
C ASN A 176 -16.46 17.73 -3.57
N GLY A 177 -16.40 18.22 -2.32
CA GLY A 177 -17.57 18.79 -1.64
C GLY A 177 -18.04 20.12 -2.24
N MET A 178 -17.20 20.80 -3.04
CA MET A 178 -17.56 22.00 -3.81
C MET A 178 -18.12 21.66 -5.21
N GLU A 179 -17.82 20.48 -5.76
CA GLU A 179 -18.38 20.02 -7.04
C GLU A 179 -19.80 19.44 -6.90
N GLU A 180 -20.22 19.07 -5.68
CA GLU A 180 -21.57 18.56 -5.36
C GLU A 180 -22.60 19.67 -5.01
N GLN A 181 -22.30 20.96 -5.25
CA GLN A 181 -23.21 22.11 -5.03
C GLN A 181 -23.47 22.87 -6.34
#